data_AF-A0A427XN61-F1
#
_entry.id   AF-A0A427XN61-F1
#
_cell.length_a   1.000
_cell.length_b   1.000
_cell.length_c   1.000
_cell.angle_alpha   90.00
_cell.angle_beta   90.00
_cell.angle_gamma   90.00
#
_symmetry.space_group_name_H-M   'P 1'
#
loop_
_entity.id
_entity.type
_entity.pdbx_description
1 polymer ?
#
loop_
_entity_poly.entity_id
_entity_poly.type
_entity_poly.pdbx_seq_one_letter_code
_entity_poly.pdbx_strand_id
1 'polypeptide(L)'
;MAHPSPSISIPTKADDGVDRAPDLSPTSPVDRKRMDSLLANRATPGDLQNKGILKGAPNDSLAARKMSLEKSMLEDRLDKELAARPTADELIKKGILNPNETPANASTAV
;
A
#
# COMPACT_ATOMS: atom_id res chain seq x y z
N MET A 1 -25.16 3.54 57.90
CA MET A 1 -25.46 2.96 56.57
C MET A 1 -24.22 3.13 55.72
N ALA A 2 -23.44 2.06 55.51
CA ALA A 2 -22.28 2.05 54.62
C ALA A 2 -22.68 1.30 53.35
N HIS A 3 -22.55 1.95 52.19
CA HIS A 3 -22.81 1.33 50.89
C HIS A 3 -21.52 0.66 50.42
N PRO A 4 -21.55 -0.61 49.99
CA PRO A 4 -20.35 -1.29 49.50
C PRO A 4 -19.92 -0.70 48.14
N SER A 5 -18.64 -0.35 48.03
CA SER A 5 -18.01 0.03 46.76
C SER A 5 -18.08 -1.15 45.78
N PRO A 6 -18.49 -0.94 44.51
CA PRO A 6 -18.42 -1.99 43.50
C PRO A 6 -16.95 -2.30 43.21
N SER A 7 -16.50 -3.46 43.67
CA SER A 7 -15.24 -4.03 43.21
C SER A 7 -15.42 -4.40 41.74
N ILE A 8 -14.87 -3.58 40.84
CA ILE A 8 -14.75 -3.93 39.43
C ILE A 8 -13.73 -5.07 39.36
N SER A 9 -14.24 -6.28 39.24
CA SER A 9 -13.44 -7.45 38.90
C SER A 9 -12.94 -7.26 37.48
N ILE A 10 -11.73 -6.73 37.32
CA ILE A 10 -11.02 -6.79 36.05
C ILE A 10 -10.86 -8.29 35.74
N PRO A 11 -11.37 -8.78 34.60
CA PRO A 11 -11.14 -10.16 34.22
C PRO A 11 -9.63 -10.33 34.03
N THR A 12 -8.98 -11.06 34.94
CA THR A 12 -7.61 -11.53 34.79
C THR A 12 -7.61 -12.62 33.71
N LYS A 13 -7.74 -12.20 32.46
CA LYS A 13 -7.58 -13.05 31.29
C LYS A 13 -6.10 -13.40 31.21
N ALA A 14 -5.77 -14.59 31.72
CA ALA A 14 -4.46 -15.20 31.62
C ALA A 14 -4.12 -15.57 30.16
N ASP A 15 -4.03 -14.59 29.25
CA ASP A 15 -3.64 -14.81 27.85
C ASP A 15 -3.16 -13.55 27.09
N ASP A 16 -2.76 -12.47 27.76
CA ASP A 16 -2.23 -11.31 27.00
C ASP A 16 -0.85 -11.61 26.39
N GLY A 17 -0.10 -12.56 26.98
CA GLY A 17 1.25 -13.01 26.61
C GLY A 17 2.25 -11.92 26.21
N VAL A 18 1.97 -10.66 26.53
CA VAL A 18 2.89 -9.54 26.42
C VAL A 18 3.97 -9.77 27.46
N ASP A 19 5.22 -9.86 27.02
CA ASP A 19 6.35 -9.91 27.94
C ASP A 19 6.39 -8.64 28.78
N ARG A 20 6.35 -8.80 30.11
CA ARG A 20 6.46 -7.71 31.07
C ARG A 20 7.82 -7.71 31.77
N ALA A 21 8.74 -8.56 31.32
CA ALA A 21 10.10 -8.58 31.83
C ALA A 21 10.75 -7.20 31.59
N PRO A 22 11.48 -6.67 32.59
CA PRO A 22 12.11 -5.35 32.51
C PRO A 22 13.34 -5.36 31.57
N ASP A 23 13.83 -6.53 31.16
CA ASP A 23 14.83 -6.69 30.13
C ASP A 23 14.16 -6.95 28.79
N LEU A 24 14.50 -6.17 27.76
CA LEU A 24 14.06 -6.39 26.38
C LEU A 24 14.71 -7.63 25.75
N SER A 25 15.05 -8.65 26.53
CA SER A 25 15.74 -9.84 26.04
C SER A 25 14.74 -10.80 25.38
N PRO A 26 15.01 -11.30 24.15
CA PRO A 26 14.11 -12.21 23.44
C PRO A 26 14.20 -13.65 23.98
N THR A 27 14.38 -13.80 25.29
CA THR A 27 14.62 -15.09 25.95
C THR A 27 13.31 -15.73 26.41
N SER A 28 12.22 -14.96 26.48
CA SER A 28 10.90 -15.46 26.83
C SER A 28 10.45 -16.60 25.88
N PRO A 29 10.09 -17.78 26.41
CA PRO A 29 9.56 -18.89 25.60
C PRO A 29 8.23 -18.57 24.89
N VAL A 30 7.45 -17.61 25.42
CA VAL A 30 6.15 -17.22 24.85
C VAL A 30 6.36 -16.42 23.58
N ASP A 31 7.29 -15.46 23.59
CA ASP A 31 7.57 -14.60 22.44
C ASP A 31 8.24 -15.37 21.30
N ARG A 32 9.05 -16.38 21.62
CA ARG A 32 9.59 -17.31 20.61
C ARG A 32 8.48 -18.03 19.85
N LYS A 33 7.51 -18.62 20.57
CA LYS A 33 6.36 -19.30 19.93
C LYS A 33 5.51 -18.35 19.08
N ARG A 34 5.34 -17.10 19.54
CA ARG A 34 4.63 -16.06 18.78
C ARG A 34 5.37 -15.68 17.51
N MET A 35 6.68 -15.46 17.60
CA MET A 35 7.54 -15.18 16.45
C MET A 35 7.50 -16.31 15.43
N ASP A 36 7.63 -17.56 15.87
CA ASP A 36 7.54 -18.74 14.98
C ASP A 36 6.21 -18.77 14.22
N SER A 37 5.10 -18.47 14.92
CA SER A 37 3.77 -18.39 14.31
C SER A 37 3.64 -17.27 13.28
N LEU A 38 4.29 -16.12 13.49
CA LEU A 38 4.31 -15.00 12.55
C LEU A 38 5.18 -15.30 11.34
N LEU A 39 6.31 -15.97 11.53
CA LEU A 39 7.20 -16.39 10.45
C LEU A 39 6.52 -17.44 9.55
N ALA A 40 5.74 -18.35 10.14
CA ALA A 40 4.97 -19.34 9.38
C ALA A 40 3.90 -18.69 8.46
N ASN A 41 3.33 -17.56 8.87
CA ASN A 41 2.31 -16.82 8.11
C ASN A 41 2.86 -15.65 7.29
N ARG A 42 4.18 -15.59 7.10
CA ARG A 42 4.83 -14.49 6.39
C ARG A 42 4.46 -14.51 4.90
N ALA A 43 4.00 -13.37 4.38
CA ALA A 43 3.76 -13.19 2.95
C ALA A 43 5.06 -13.27 2.13
N THR A 44 4.97 -13.77 0.89
CA THR A 44 6.14 -13.88 0.02
C THR A 44 6.60 -12.49 -0.44
N PRO A 45 7.89 -12.32 -0.82
CA PRO A 45 8.36 -11.05 -1.37
C PRO A 45 7.56 -10.59 -2.60
N GLY A 46 7.11 -11.52 -3.44
CA GLY A 46 6.26 -11.23 -4.60
C GLY A 46 4.89 -10.69 -4.21
N ASP A 47 4.26 -11.26 -3.17
CA ASP A 47 2.98 -10.75 -2.66
C ASP A 47 3.11 -9.31 -2.14
N LEU A 48 4.24 -8.98 -1.51
CA LEU A 48 4.52 -7.62 -1.04
C LEU A 48 4.78 -6.65 -2.20
N GLN A 49 5.39 -7.10 -3.30
CA GLN A 49 5.56 -6.30 -4.52
C GLN A 49 4.22 -6.04 -5.19
N ASN A 50 3.39 -7.06 -5.34
CA ASN A 50 2.05 -6.95 -5.94
C ASN A 50 1.14 -6.01 -5.14
N LYS A 51 1.29 -6.00 -3.81
CA LYS A 51 0.58 -5.06 -2.92
C LYS A 51 1.20 -3.65 -2.89
N GLY A 52 2.27 -3.40 -3.64
CA GLY A 52 2.97 -2.11 -3.67
C GLY A 52 3.75 -1.75 -2.39
N ILE A 53 3.93 -2.72 -1.48
CA ILE A 53 4.65 -2.53 -0.22
C ILE A 53 6.16 -2.60 -0.45
N LEU A 54 6.61 -3.61 -1.22
CA LEU A 54 8.02 -3.80 -1.57
C LEU A 54 8.30 -3.20 -2.94
N LYS A 55 9.14 -2.16 -3.01
CA LYS A 55 9.39 -1.39 -4.24
C LYS A 55 10.39 -2.01 -5.22
N GLY A 56 10.99 -3.14 -4.87
CA GLY A 56 12.04 -3.76 -5.67
C GLY A 56 12.50 -5.10 -5.07
N ALA A 57 13.67 -5.57 -5.46
CA ALA A 57 14.24 -6.78 -4.85
C ALA A 57 14.54 -6.55 -3.35
N PRO A 58 14.47 -7.58 -2.49
CA PRO A 58 14.62 -7.45 -1.03
C PRO A 58 15.98 -6.90 -0.56
N ASN A 59 16.96 -6.77 -1.44
CA ASN A 59 18.30 -6.23 -1.13
C ASN A 59 18.68 -5.02 -2.02
N ASP A 60 17.72 -4.41 -2.73
CA ASP A 60 18.00 -3.26 -3.59
C ASP A 60 17.78 -1.94 -2.83
N SER A 61 18.86 -1.38 -2.29
CA SER A 61 18.84 -0.09 -1.59
C SER A 61 18.49 1.09 -2.50
N LEU A 62 18.59 0.92 -3.82
CA LEU A 62 18.30 1.97 -4.80
C LEU A 62 16.88 1.87 -5.37
N ALA A 63 16.10 0.86 -4.99
CA ALA A 63 14.74 0.63 -5.51
C ALA A 63 13.86 1.89 -5.40
N ALA A 64 13.93 2.61 -4.28
CA ALA A 64 13.17 3.85 -4.09
C ALA A 64 13.58 4.96 -5.08
N ARG A 65 14.87 5.12 -5.36
CA ARG A 65 15.36 6.14 -6.31
C ARG A 65 15.05 5.75 -7.75
N LYS A 66 15.16 4.46 -8.10
CA LYS A 66 14.76 3.95 -9.42
C LYS A 66 13.28 4.22 -9.71
N MET A 67 12.40 3.89 -8.77
CA MET A 67 10.96 4.14 -8.92
C MET A 67 10.65 5.65 -9.03
N SER A 68 11.36 6.50 -8.30
CA SER A 68 11.20 7.96 -8.43
C SER A 68 11.60 8.46 -9.82
N LEU A 69 12.69 7.93 -10.37
CA LEU A 69 13.14 8.27 -11.72
C LEU A 69 12.14 7.78 -12.76
N GLU A 70 11.74 6.51 -12.68
CA GLU A 70 10.73 5.92 -13.58
C GLU A 70 9.43 6.72 -13.57
N LYS A 71 8.98 7.15 -12.39
CA LYS A 71 7.81 8.02 -12.26
C LYS A 71 8.02 9.34 -13.01
N SER A 72 9.12 10.06 -12.78
CA SER A 72 9.39 11.32 -13.48
C SER A 72 9.47 11.15 -15.00
N MET A 73 10.07 10.05 -15.47
CA MET A 73 10.14 9.75 -16.90
C MET A 73 8.76 9.45 -17.50
N LEU A 74 7.88 8.79 -16.74
CA LEU A 74 6.50 8.54 -17.16
C LEU A 74 5.68 9.83 -17.17
N GLU A 75 5.85 10.70 -16.18
CA GLU A 75 5.23 12.04 -16.14
C GLU A 75 5.63 12.85 -17.38
N ASP A 76 6.93 12.97 -17.65
CA ASP A 76 7.45 13.70 -18.83
C ASP A 76 6.92 13.13 -20.16
N ARG A 77 6.76 11.80 -20.26
CA ARG A 77 6.21 11.14 -21.45
C ARG A 77 4.73 11.43 -21.60
N LEU A 78 3.97 11.29 -20.51
CA LEU A 78 2.55 11.57 -20.49
C LEU A 78 2.27 13.01 -20.89
N ASP A 79 3.02 13.98 -20.35
CA ASP A 79 2.88 15.39 -20.67
C ASP A 79 3.12 15.67 -22.16
N LYS A 80 4.13 15.02 -22.76
CA LYS A 80 4.40 15.14 -24.20
C LYS A 80 3.27 14.55 -25.05
N GLU A 81 2.76 13.38 -24.68
CA GLU A 81 1.67 12.73 -25.41
C GLU A 81 0.34 13.49 -25.28
N LEU A 82 0.07 14.05 -24.10
CA LEU A 82 -1.10 14.92 -23.87
C LEU A 82 -0.98 16.24 -24.63
N ALA A 83 0.21 16.85 -24.69
CA ALA A 83 0.44 18.05 -25.49
C ALA A 83 0.25 17.78 -26.99
N ALA A 84 0.61 16.59 -27.46
CA ALA A 84 0.43 16.15 -28.85
C ALA A 84 -0.94 15.49 -29.11
N ARG A 85 -1.91 15.64 -28.20
CA ARG A 85 -3.22 14.99 -28.31
C ARG A 85 -3.97 15.45 -29.57
N PRO A 86 -4.30 14.53 -30.50
CA PRO A 86 -5.02 14.87 -31.72
C PRO A 86 -6.41 15.43 -31.44
N THR A 87 -6.87 16.34 -32.30
CA THR A 87 -8.22 16.89 -32.21
C THR A 87 -9.26 15.88 -32.70
N ALA A 88 -10.52 16.06 -32.31
CA ALA A 88 -11.61 15.17 -32.72
C ALA A 88 -11.73 15.08 -34.25
N ASP A 89 -11.57 16.20 -34.96
CA ASP A 89 -11.63 16.26 -36.43
C ASP A 89 -10.51 15.44 -37.08
N GLU A 90 -9.31 15.46 -36.51
CA GLU A 90 -8.19 14.63 -36.98
C GLU A 90 -8.45 13.14 -36.76
N LEU A 91 -9.10 12.78 -35.66
CA LEU A 91 -9.50 11.39 -35.39
C LEU A 91 -10.61 10.92 -36.34
N ILE A 92 -11.55 11.80 -36.71
CA ILE A 92 -12.59 11.51 -37.71
C ILE A 92 -11.97 11.31 -39.09
N LYS A 93 -11.04 12.20 -39.49
CA LYS A 93 -10.30 12.07 -40.77
C LYS A 93 -9.48 10.78 -40.84
N LYS A 94 -8.94 10.32 -39.70
CA LYS A 94 -8.21 9.06 -39.59
C LYS A 94 -9.13 7.83 -39.49
N GLY A 95 -10.46 8.01 -39.47
CA GLY A 95 -11.44 6.92 -39.34
C GLY A 95 -11.46 6.25 -37.96
N ILE A 96 -10.86 6.89 -36.94
CA ILE A 96 -10.80 6.38 -35.56
C ILE A 96 -12.06 6.77 -34.79
N LEU A 97 -12.59 7.98 -35.03
CA LEU A 97 -13.79 8.50 -34.40
C LEU A 97 -14.92 8.63 -35.43
N ASN A 98 -16.12 8.17 -35.11
CA ASN A 98 -17.28 8.34 -35.98
C ASN A 98 -17.77 9.80 -35.91
N PRO A 99 -18.23 10.39 -37.03
CA PRO A 99 -18.66 11.80 -37.06
C PRO A 99 -19.91 12.09 -36.20
N ASN A 100 -20.70 11.06 -35.86
CA ASN A 100 -21.88 11.17 -34.98
C ASN A 100 -21.57 10.89 -33.49
N GLU A 101 -20.34 10.49 -33.16
CA GLU A 101 -19.92 10.31 -31.77
C GLU A 101 -19.18 11.55 -31.30
N THR A 102 -19.79 12.28 -30.36
CA THR A 102 -19.08 13.35 -29.65
C THR A 102 -18.13 12.72 -28.63
N PRO A 103 -16.86 13.17 -28.53
CA PRO A 103 -15.98 12.71 -27.47
C PRO A 103 -16.57 13.15 -26.12
N ALA A 104 -17.08 12.19 -25.35
CA ALA A 104 -17.85 12.40 -24.12
C ALA A 104 -17.12 13.21 -23.01
N ASN A 105 -15.85 13.58 -23.22
CA ASN A 105 -15.02 14.27 -22.24
C ASN A 105 -14.26 15.49 -22.82
N ALA A 106 -14.78 16.14 -23.86
CA ALA A 106 -14.17 17.37 -24.38
C ALA A 106 -14.50 18.64 -23.56
N SER A 107 -15.30 18.56 -22.49
CA SER A 107 -15.85 19.74 -21.79
C SER A 107 -15.91 19.59 -20.26
N THR A 108 -14.83 19.17 -19.59
CA THR A 108 -14.67 19.39 -18.14
C THR A 108 -13.27 19.94 -17.86
N ALA A 109 -13.07 21.19 -18.26
CA ALA A 109 -11.99 22.03 -17.76
C ALA A 109 -12.55 22.83 -16.56
N VAL A 110 -12.06 22.51 -15.37
CA VAL A 110 -12.09 23.35 -14.16
C VAL A 110 -10.64 23.57 -13.76
#